data_AF-A0A7W7MUT5-F1
#
_entry.id   AF-A0A7W7MUT5-F1
#
_cell.length_a   1.000
_cell.length_b   1.000
_cell.length_c   1.000
_cell.angle_alpha   90.00
_cell.angle_beta   90.00
_cell.angle_gamma   90.00
#
_symmetry.space_group_name_H-M   'P 1'
#
loop_
_entity.id
_entity.type
_entity.pdbx_description
1 polymer ?
#
loop_
_entity_poly.entity_id
_entity_poly.type
_entity_poly.pdbx_seq_one_letter_code
_entity_poly.pdbx_strand_id
1 'polypeptide(L)'
;MSEEEYAVVRAAAERVGMAVSAYAGEVTVAVAMQADPPRWSPLTELLGEVMHAAGQARRIGINLNQAVAALHSAGQSTRALEQYARVAAASTQNIDAVAEEIRRALRRSTGPRTRQ
;
A
#
# COMPACT_ATOMS: atom_id res chain seq x y z
N MET A 1 26.67 -10.35 -6.53
CA MET A 1 25.55 -10.13 -7.45
C MET A 1 25.96 -9.04 -8.41
N SER A 2 25.86 -9.29 -9.71
CA SER A 2 26.10 -8.29 -10.75
C SER A 2 24.96 -7.26 -10.77
N GLU A 3 25.16 -6.16 -11.51
CA GLU A 3 24.14 -5.13 -11.67
C GLU A 3 22.92 -5.65 -12.47
N GLU A 4 23.14 -6.52 -13.43
CA GLU A 4 22.07 -7.21 -14.18
C GLU A 4 21.26 -8.14 -13.28
N GLU A 5 21.93 -8.95 -12.45
CA GLU A 5 21.26 -9.80 -11.47
C GLU A 5 20.47 -8.97 -10.45
N TYR A 6 21.05 -7.84 -9.98
CA TYR A 6 20.34 -6.90 -9.09
C TYR A 6 19.08 -6.33 -9.77
N ALA A 7 19.16 -5.94 -11.04
CA ALA A 7 18.02 -5.40 -11.78
C ALA A 7 16.89 -6.44 -11.92
N VAL A 8 17.22 -7.71 -12.16
CA VAL A 8 16.24 -8.81 -12.22
C VAL A 8 15.56 -9.00 -10.86
N VAL A 9 16.34 -9.01 -9.77
CA VAL A 9 15.81 -9.16 -8.40
C VAL A 9 14.95 -7.95 -8.02
N ARG A 10 15.37 -6.74 -8.38
CA ARG A 10 14.58 -5.51 -8.17
C ARG A 10 13.24 -5.58 -8.89
N ALA A 11 13.24 -5.94 -10.17
CA ALA A 11 12.01 -6.07 -10.95
C ALA A 11 11.09 -7.16 -10.38
N ALA A 12 11.64 -8.25 -9.87
CA ALA A 12 10.87 -9.29 -9.20
C ALA A 12 10.25 -8.80 -7.89
N ALA A 13 11.01 -8.07 -7.07
CA ALA A 13 10.52 -7.46 -5.83
C ALA A 13 9.40 -6.44 -6.10
N GLU A 14 9.55 -5.62 -7.15
CA GLU A 14 8.53 -4.66 -7.61
C GLU A 14 7.22 -5.36 -8.01
N ARG A 15 7.29 -6.46 -8.77
CA ARG A 15 6.09 -7.23 -9.17
C ARG A 15 5.27 -7.76 -7.99
N VAL A 16 5.90 -8.00 -6.85
CA VAL A 16 5.23 -8.47 -5.62
C VAL A 16 5.10 -7.40 -4.54
N GLY A 17 5.40 -6.13 -4.87
CA GLY A 17 5.23 -4.99 -3.96
C GLY A 17 6.15 -5.01 -2.72
N MET A 18 7.37 -5.55 -2.86
CA MET A 18 8.35 -5.70 -1.79
C MET A 18 9.57 -4.80 -1.99
N ALA A 19 10.19 -4.39 -0.88
CA ALA A 19 11.54 -3.85 -0.93
C ALA A 19 12.52 -4.95 -1.38
N VAL A 20 13.54 -4.60 -2.16
CA VAL A 20 14.49 -5.55 -2.76
C VAL A 20 15.15 -6.44 -1.70
N SER A 21 15.58 -5.86 -0.57
CA SER A 21 16.21 -6.59 0.53
C SER A 21 15.24 -7.58 1.21
N ALA A 22 13.98 -7.18 1.42
CA ALA A 22 12.96 -8.03 2.00
C ALA A 22 12.61 -9.20 1.05
N TYR A 23 12.49 -8.93 -0.25
CA TYR A 23 12.23 -9.97 -1.26
C TYR A 23 13.38 -10.98 -1.31
N ALA A 24 14.63 -10.52 -1.39
CA ALA A 24 15.79 -11.41 -1.39
C ALA A 24 15.86 -12.26 -0.12
N GLY A 25 15.56 -11.69 1.05
CA GLY A 25 15.50 -12.41 2.32
C GLY A 25 14.42 -13.49 2.33
N GLU A 26 13.17 -13.15 1.96
CA GLU A 26 12.06 -14.11 1.94
C GLU A 26 12.28 -15.23 0.92
N VAL A 27 12.79 -14.92 -0.28
CA VAL A 27 13.14 -15.93 -1.29
C VAL A 27 14.21 -16.89 -0.76
N THR A 28 15.26 -16.35 -0.12
CA THR A 28 16.36 -17.17 0.43
C THR A 28 15.86 -18.13 1.50
N VAL A 29 15.03 -17.64 2.44
CA VAL A 29 14.44 -18.48 3.50
C VAL A 29 13.47 -19.51 2.91
N ALA A 30 12.60 -19.12 1.96
CA ALA A 30 11.66 -20.03 1.33
C ALA A 30 12.37 -21.18 0.61
N VAL A 31 13.42 -20.89 -0.15
CA VAL A 31 14.24 -21.90 -0.82
C VAL A 31 14.92 -22.83 0.19
N ALA A 32 15.51 -22.29 1.26
CA ALA A 32 16.13 -23.08 2.31
C ALA A 32 15.13 -24.01 3.02
N MET A 33 13.87 -23.58 3.15
CA MET A 33 12.77 -24.35 3.73
C MET A 33 12.06 -25.27 2.74
N GLN A 34 12.50 -25.35 1.48
CA GLN A 34 11.80 -26.04 0.39
C GLN A 34 10.33 -25.63 0.23
N ALA A 35 10.04 -24.35 0.52
CA ALA A 35 8.74 -23.73 0.37
C ALA A 35 8.65 -22.92 -0.93
N ASP A 36 7.44 -22.49 -1.28
CA ASP A 36 7.21 -21.63 -2.43
C ASP A 36 7.72 -20.19 -2.14
N PRO A 37 8.58 -19.63 -3.00
CA PRO A 37 9.01 -18.24 -2.85
C PRO A 37 7.86 -17.26 -3.16
N PRO A 38 7.97 -15.98 -2.74
CA PRO A 38 7.00 -14.95 -3.08
C PRO A 38 6.76 -14.90 -4.59
N ARG A 39 5.50 -15.04 -5.02
CA ARG A 39 5.09 -15.03 -6.43
C ARG A 39 4.07 -13.95 -6.71
N TRP A 40 4.11 -13.45 -7.93
CA TRP A 40 3.07 -12.58 -8.47
C TRP A 40 1.72 -13.32 -8.50
N SER A 41 0.66 -12.62 -8.15
CA SER A 41 -0.72 -13.06 -8.29
C SER A 41 -1.61 -11.91 -8.79
N PRO A 42 -2.74 -12.21 -9.45
CA PRO A 42 -3.73 -11.19 -9.81
C PRO A 42 -4.20 -10.37 -8.60
N LEU A 43 -4.24 -10.98 -7.41
CA LEU A 43 -4.59 -10.29 -6.16
C LEU A 43 -3.53 -9.29 -5.71
N THR A 44 -2.23 -9.56 -5.94
CA THR A 44 -1.15 -8.61 -5.63
C THR A 44 -1.10 -7.44 -6.60
N GLU A 45 -1.47 -7.64 -7.87
CA GLU A 45 -1.62 -6.55 -8.84
C GLU A 45 -2.81 -5.66 -8.47
N LEU A 46 -3.97 -6.25 -8.22
CA LEU A 46 -5.17 -5.53 -7.77
C LEU A 46 -4.93 -4.76 -6.46
N LEU A 47 -4.16 -5.33 -5.52
CA LEU A 47 -3.75 -4.62 -4.31
C LEU A 47 -2.93 -3.36 -4.65
N GLY A 48 -2.04 -3.43 -5.64
CA GLY A 48 -1.29 -2.27 -6.12
C GLY A 48 -2.21 -1.15 -6.60
N GLU A 49 -3.24 -1.50 -7.36
CA GLU A 49 -4.27 -0.54 -7.82
C GLU A 49 -5.07 0.05 -6.64
N VAL A 50 -5.46 -0.78 -5.67
CA VAL A 50 -6.16 -0.33 -4.45
C VAL A 50 -5.31 0.64 -3.64
N MET A 51 -4.03 0.32 -3.42
CA MET A 51 -3.11 1.21 -2.71
C MET A 51 -2.90 2.54 -3.46
N HIS A 52 -2.83 2.49 -4.80
CA HIS A 52 -2.75 3.69 -5.61
C HIS A 52 -3.99 4.58 -5.45
N ALA A 53 -5.18 4.00 -5.57
CA ALA A 53 -6.45 4.70 -5.40
C ALA A 53 -6.60 5.28 -3.98
N ALA A 54 -6.18 4.52 -2.95
CA ALA A 54 -6.19 4.96 -1.56
C ALA A 54 -5.30 6.20 -1.35
N GLY A 55 -4.07 6.18 -1.90
CA GLY A 55 -3.17 7.33 -1.89
C GLY A 55 -3.72 8.56 -2.63
N GLN A 56 -4.41 8.36 -3.75
CA GLN A 56 -5.11 9.45 -4.45
C GLN A 56 -6.22 10.05 -3.59
N ALA A 57 -7.03 9.20 -2.94
CA ALA A 57 -8.11 9.63 -2.06
C ALA A 57 -7.56 10.45 -0.87
N ARG A 58 -6.48 10.00 -0.24
CA ARG A 58 -5.80 10.75 0.84
C ARG A 58 -5.35 12.14 0.39
N ARG A 59 -4.77 12.26 -0.80
CA ARG A 59 -4.36 13.57 -1.37
C ARG A 59 -5.57 14.49 -1.57
N ILE A 60 -6.70 13.95 -2.05
CA ILE A 60 -7.94 14.72 -2.19
C ILE A 60 -8.41 15.25 -0.83
N GLY A 61 -8.43 14.40 0.20
CA GLY A 61 -8.82 14.81 1.56
C GLY A 61 -7.90 15.89 2.15
N ILE A 62 -6.59 15.78 1.93
CA ILE A 62 -5.62 16.80 2.36
C ILE A 62 -5.87 18.13 1.64
N ASN A 63 -6.02 18.11 0.32
CA ASN A 63 -6.26 19.33 -0.48
C ASN A 63 -7.57 20.01 -0.08
N LEU A 64 -8.63 19.23 0.20
CA LEU A 64 -9.90 19.76 0.68
C LEU A 64 -9.75 20.45 2.05
N ASN A 65 -9.06 19.82 3.00
CA ASN A 65 -8.79 20.43 4.31
C ASN A 65 -8.00 21.74 4.17
N GLN A 66 -7.01 21.77 3.28
CA GLN A 66 -6.23 22.99 3.02
C GLN A 66 -7.09 24.10 2.41
N ALA A 67 -7.96 23.78 1.46
CA ALA A 67 -8.88 24.74 0.86
C ALA A 67 -9.84 25.33 1.90
N VAL A 68 -10.37 24.50 2.80
CA VAL A 68 -11.24 24.95 3.89
C VAL A 68 -10.48 25.84 4.87
N ALA A 69 -9.25 25.48 5.25
CA ALA A 69 -8.42 26.31 6.12
C ALA A 69 -8.10 27.68 5.50
N ALA A 70 -7.83 27.72 4.19
CA ALA A 70 -7.61 28.96 3.46
C ALA A 70 -8.86 29.86 3.47
N LEU A 71 -10.04 29.30 3.19
CA LEU A 71 -11.32 30.04 3.24
C LEU A 71 -11.60 30.58 4.65
N HIS A 72 -11.39 29.75 5.68
CA HIS A 72 -11.55 30.17 7.08
C HIS A 72 -10.62 31.35 7.41
N SER A 73 -9.35 31.28 7.00
CA SER A 73 -8.38 32.36 7.19
C SER A 73 -8.73 33.66 6.44
N ALA A 74 -9.48 33.56 5.34
CA ALA A 74 -10.00 34.69 4.57
C ALA A 74 -11.31 35.28 5.15
N GLY A 75 -11.72 34.84 6.35
CA GLY A 75 -12.92 35.32 7.03
C GLY A 75 -14.24 34.78 6.43
N GLN A 76 -14.17 33.76 5.57
CA GLN A 76 -15.37 33.13 5.00
C GLN A 76 -16.01 32.19 6.02
N SER A 77 -17.35 32.11 6.03
CA SER A 77 -18.05 31.14 6.86
C SER A 77 -17.87 29.72 6.31
N THR A 78 -17.13 28.88 7.06
CA THR A 78 -16.76 27.52 6.63
C THR A 78 -17.29 26.42 7.53
N ARG A 79 -18.12 26.72 8.54
CA ARG A 79 -18.51 25.76 9.59
C ARG A 79 -19.05 24.43 9.05
N ALA A 80 -19.88 24.48 8.02
CA ALA A 80 -20.41 23.27 7.38
C ALA A 80 -19.32 22.52 6.59
N LEU A 81 -18.49 23.24 5.85
CA LEU A 81 -17.39 22.71 5.03
C LEU A 81 -16.29 22.05 5.88
N GLU A 82 -15.96 22.61 7.04
CA GLU A 82 -14.99 22.05 7.98
C GLU A 82 -15.38 20.65 8.47
N GLN A 83 -16.67 20.44 8.76
CA GLN A 83 -17.14 19.13 9.17
C GLN A 83 -17.05 18.12 8.02
N TYR A 84 -17.47 18.50 6.82
CA TYR A 84 -17.34 17.63 5.64
C TYR A 84 -15.88 17.31 5.31
N ALA A 85 -14.98 18.28 5.39
CA ALA A 85 -13.56 18.10 5.11
C ALA A 85 -12.89 17.16 6.11
N ARG A 86 -13.21 17.30 7.41
CA ARG A 86 -12.76 16.36 8.44
C ARG A 86 -13.26 14.93 8.19
N VAL A 87 -14.55 14.77 7.88
CA VAL A 87 -15.13 13.45 7.58
C VAL A 87 -14.49 12.84 6.34
N ALA A 88 -14.29 13.63 5.26
CA ALA A 88 -13.63 13.17 4.06
C ALA A 88 -12.17 12.73 4.32
N ALA A 89 -11.43 13.51 5.12
CA ALA A 89 -10.07 13.14 5.50
C ALA A 89 -10.01 11.85 6.35
N ALA A 90 -10.95 11.68 7.28
CA ALA A 90 -11.04 10.44 8.07
C ALA A 90 -11.41 9.24 7.19
N SER A 91 -12.37 9.40 6.27
CA SER A 91 -12.77 8.34 5.33
C SER A 91 -11.61 7.90 4.43
N THR A 92 -10.78 8.84 3.98
CA THR A 92 -9.62 8.50 3.11
C THR A 92 -8.52 7.78 3.89
N GLN A 93 -8.30 8.12 5.17
CA GLN A 93 -7.42 7.37 6.06
C GLN A 93 -7.92 5.94 6.31
N ASN A 94 -9.24 5.74 6.43
CA ASN A 94 -9.82 4.41 6.57
C ASN A 94 -9.57 3.53 5.34
N ILE A 95 -9.64 4.11 4.13
CA ILE A 95 -9.33 3.39 2.88
C ILE A 95 -7.87 2.93 2.86
N ASP A 96 -6.92 3.80 3.24
CA ASP A 96 -5.51 3.44 3.36
C ASP A 96 -5.29 2.30 4.37
N ALA A 97 -5.97 2.35 5.52
CA ALA A 97 -5.88 1.31 6.54
C ALA A 97 -6.40 -0.04 6.03
N VAL A 98 -7.54 -0.05 5.35
CA VAL A 98 -8.11 -1.27 4.75
C VAL A 98 -7.18 -1.84 3.66
N ALA A 99 -6.57 -0.99 2.83
CA ALA A 99 -5.60 -1.43 1.83
C ALA A 99 -4.38 -2.12 2.49
N GLU A 100 -3.89 -1.57 3.60
CA GLU A 100 -2.80 -2.16 4.36
C GLU A 100 -3.20 -3.47 5.06
N GLU A 101 -4.45 -3.59 5.54
CA GLU A 101 -4.97 -4.84 6.08
C GLU A 101 -5.04 -5.94 5.02
N ILE A 102 -5.51 -5.62 3.81
CA ILE A 102 -5.51 -6.54 2.67
C ILE A 102 -4.08 -6.98 2.35
N ARG A 103 -3.11 -6.05 2.30
CA ARG A 103 -1.69 -6.35 2.11
C ARG A 103 -1.18 -7.36 3.14
N ARG A 104 -1.50 -7.17 4.42
CA ARG A 104 -1.10 -8.08 5.50
C ARG A 104 -1.79 -9.44 5.40
N ALA A 105 -3.06 -9.49 5.02
CA ALA A 105 -3.81 -10.73 4.85
C ALA A 105 -3.26 -11.58 3.69
N LEU A 106 -2.92 -10.95 2.57
CA LEU A 106 -2.30 -11.64 1.43
C LEU A 106 -0.93 -12.21 1.78
N ARG A 107 -0.09 -11.46 2.52
CA ARG A 107 1.20 -11.97 3.03
C ARG A 107 1.04 -13.21 3.91
N ARG A 108 0.04 -13.24 4.80
CA ARG A 108 -0.24 -14.40 5.65
C ARG A 108 -0.71 -15.61 4.84
N SER A 109 -1.50 -15.38 3.79
CA SER A 109 -2.11 -16.45 2.98
C SER A 109 -1.09 -17.14 2.06
N THR A 110 -0.01 -16.45 1.70
CA THR A 110 1.09 -16.98 0.86
C THR A 110 2.24 -17.59 1.67
N GLY A 111 2.17 -17.57 3.01
CA GLY A 111 3.16 -18.21 3.89
C GLY A 111 3.22 -19.74 3.71
N PRO A 112 4.33 -20.40 4.12
CA PRO A 112 4.55 -21.82 3.86
C PRO A 112 3.41 -22.65 4.48
N ARG A 113 2.66 -23.37 3.63
CA ARG A 113 1.80 -24.45 4.09
C ARG A 113 2.71 -25.58 4.57
N THR A 114 2.90 -25.68 5.87
CA THR A 114 3.49 -26.85 6.52
C THR A 114 2.70 -28.07 6.04
N ARG A 115 3.32 -28.93 5.23
CA ARG A 115 2.77 -30.25 4.93
C ARG A 115 2.88 -31.08 6.21
N GLN A 116 1.74 -31.56 6.72
CA GLN A 116 1.71 -32.73 7.59
C GLN A 116 2.17 -33.96 6.81
#